data_AF-A0AA44UA24-F1
#
_entry.id   AF-A0AA44UA24-F1
#
_cell.length_a   1.000
_cell.length_b   1.000
_cell.length_c   1.000
_cell.angle_alpha   90.00
_cell.angle_beta   90.00
_cell.angle_gamma   90.00
#
_symmetry.space_group_name_H-M   'P 1'
#
loop_
_entity.id
_entity.type
_entity.pdbx_description
1 polymer ?
#
loop_
_entity_poly.entity_id
_entity_poly.type
_entity_poly.pdbx_seq_one_letter_code
_entity_poly.pdbx_strand_id
1 'polypeptide(L)'
;MSIAQKYRTASQEARQAAEKADLMVFVSFSMPEASLKRIARETAKAGGVMVIRGFKDDSLKATVKAAEELAALQGDMLIHPELFDHYGITEVPVTVIARNSEDGLDGCAVNSELGMCTEHVAVKGDVSLHSALEHLIRESEDKKLSDIANAKLAVLEGRK
;
A
#
# COMPACT_ATOMS: atom_id res chain seq x y z
N MET A 1 -4.43 -14.33 -26.85
CA MET A 1 -5.27 -14.03 -25.67
C MET A 1 -5.24 -12.53 -25.44
N SER A 2 -6.41 -11.88 -25.40
CA SER A 2 -6.53 -10.41 -25.32
C SER A 2 -5.90 -9.85 -24.05
N ILE A 3 -5.24 -8.69 -24.16
CA ILE A 3 -4.61 -7.97 -23.05
C ILE A 3 -5.65 -7.64 -21.96
N ALA A 4 -6.90 -7.42 -22.35
CA ALA A 4 -8.02 -7.18 -21.43
C ALA A 4 -8.33 -8.37 -20.49
N GLN A 5 -8.13 -9.60 -20.95
CA GLN A 5 -8.38 -10.80 -20.13
C GLN A 5 -7.31 -10.93 -19.04
N LYS A 6 -6.05 -10.65 -19.38
CA LYS A 6 -4.93 -10.69 -18.43
C LYS A 6 -5.03 -9.60 -17.36
N TYR A 7 -5.50 -8.41 -17.75
CA TYR A 7 -5.76 -7.33 -16.80
C TYR A 7 -6.83 -7.73 -15.77
N ARG A 8 -7.90 -8.42 -16.20
CA ARG A 8 -9.00 -8.81 -15.31
C ARG A 8 -8.61 -9.80 -14.22
N THR A 9 -7.71 -10.73 -14.50
CA THR A 9 -7.20 -11.68 -13.51
C THR A 9 -6.20 -11.01 -12.57
N ALA A 10 -5.26 -10.23 -13.12
CA ALA A 10 -4.31 -9.46 -12.31
C ALA A 10 -5.02 -8.43 -11.40
N SER A 11 -6.10 -7.81 -11.88
CA SER A 11 -6.91 -6.89 -11.08
C SER A 11 -7.65 -7.59 -9.94
N GLN A 12 -8.06 -8.85 -10.13
CA GLN A 12 -8.76 -9.61 -9.09
C GLN A 12 -7.81 -10.06 -7.99
N GLU A 13 -6.61 -10.52 -8.34
CA GLU A 13 -5.56 -10.86 -7.37
C GLU A 13 -5.08 -9.61 -6.61
N ALA A 14 -4.90 -8.49 -7.31
CA ALA A 14 -4.52 -7.23 -6.68
C ALA A 14 -5.57 -6.73 -5.69
N ARG A 15 -6.86 -6.93 -6.00
CA ARG A 15 -7.97 -6.57 -5.10
C ARG A 15 -7.98 -7.43 -3.84
N GLN A 16 -7.80 -8.74 -3.97
CA GLN A 16 -7.70 -9.65 -2.81
C GLN A 16 -6.47 -9.36 -1.94
N ALA A 17 -5.35 -8.99 -2.55
CA ALA A 17 -4.15 -8.58 -1.82
C ALA A 17 -4.38 -7.24 -1.09
N ALA A 18 -5.06 -6.28 -1.73
CA ALA A 18 -5.42 -5.00 -1.13
C ALA A 18 -6.40 -5.17 0.04
N GLU A 19 -7.42 -6.02 -0.07
CA GLU A 19 -8.38 -6.30 1.01
C GLU A 19 -7.73 -6.87 2.27
N LYS A 20 -6.60 -7.58 2.12
CA LYS A 20 -5.81 -8.14 3.21
C LYS A 20 -4.71 -7.21 3.71
N ALA A 21 -4.39 -6.16 2.95
CA ALA A 21 -3.35 -5.22 3.30
C ALA A 21 -3.84 -4.22 4.34
N ASP A 22 -3.20 -4.25 5.50
CA ASP A 22 -3.38 -3.32 6.62
C ASP A 22 -2.35 -2.18 6.61
N LEU A 23 -1.23 -2.37 5.91
CA LEU A 23 -0.20 -1.37 5.61
C LEU A 23 0.01 -1.23 4.11
N MET A 24 -0.24 -0.02 3.61
CA MET A 24 -0.10 0.32 2.19
C MET A 24 0.80 1.56 2.02
N VAL A 25 1.75 1.51 1.10
CA VAL A 25 2.58 2.67 0.74
C VAL A 25 2.33 3.05 -0.71
N PHE A 26 1.72 4.21 -0.92
CA PHE A 26 1.35 4.74 -2.22
C PHE A 26 2.52 5.47 -2.84
N VAL A 27 2.90 5.06 -4.06
CA VAL A 27 4.04 5.63 -4.79
C VAL A 27 3.71 5.86 -6.27
N SER A 28 4.63 6.53 -6.96
CA SER A 28 4.58 6.74 -8.42
C SER A 28 5.95 6.50 -9.05
N PHE A 29 5.97 6.06 -10.31
CA PHE A 29 7.19 5.97 -11.11
C PHE A 29 7.84 7.33 -11.45
N SER A 30 7.14 8.44 -11.17
CA SER A 30 7.74 9.78 -11.21
C SER A 30 8.76 10.01 -10.09
N MET A 31 8.73 9.20 -9.03
CA MET A 31 9.71 9.25 -7.94
C MET A 31 11.07 8.70 -8.37
N PRO A 32 12.18 9.16 -7.76
CA PRO A 32 13.50 8.59 -8.01
C PRO A 32 13.55 7.09 -7.70
N GLU A 33 14.26 6.34 -8.54
CA GLU A 33 14.44 4.88 -8.38
C GLU A 33 15.02 4.52 -7.00
N ALA A 34 15.96 5.34 -6.48
CA ALA A 34 16.53 5.13 -5.16
C ALA A 34 15.47 5.19 -4.03
N SER A 35 14.52 6.12 -4.10
CA SER A 35 13.41 6.22 -3.15
C SER A 35 12.47 5.03 -3.27
N LEU A 36 12.10 4.65 -4.50
CA LEU A 36 11.25 3.47 -4.75
C LEU A 36 11.89 2.19 -4.17
N LYS A 37 13.19 1.98 -4.39
CA LYS A 37 13.92 0.84 -3.83
C LYS A 37 13.98 0.87 -2.31
N ARG A 38 14.12 2.05 -1.70
CA ARG A 38 14.12 2.19 -0.24
C ARG A 38 12.76 1.81 0.34
N ILE A 39 11.70 2.40 -0.22
CA ILE A 39 10.31 2.14 0.19
C ILE A 39 9.96 0.66 0.01
N ALA A 40 10.37 0.03 -1.10
CA ALA A 40 10.13 -1.39 -1.34
C ALA A 40 10.72 -2.27 -0.24
N ARG A 41 11.97 -2.04 0.14
CA ARG A 41 12.61 -2.81 1.22
C ARG A 41 11.95 -2.59 2.58
N GLU A 42 11.62 -1.34 2.91
CA GLU A 42 10.96 -1.00 4.18
C GLU A 42 9.57 -1.64 4.26
N THR A 43 8.80 -1.54 3.18
CA THR A 43 7.43 -2.07 3.08
C THR A 43 7.43 -3.60 3.15
N ALA A 44 8.34 -4.26 2.41
CA ALA A 44 8.55 -5.70 2.48
C ALA A 44 8.87 -6.16 3.91
N LYS A 45 9.80 -5.46 4.58
CA LYS A 45 10.22 -5.80 5.94
C LYS A 45 9.06 -5.68 6.94
N ALA A 46 8.21 -4.67 6.78
CA ALA A 46 7.02 -4.48 7.62
C ALA A 46 5.86 -5.43 7.27
N GLY A 47 5.94 -6.19 6.17
CA GLY A 47 4.83 -7.01 5.68
C GLY A 47 3.64 -6.16 5.22
N GLY A 48 3.92 -5.04 4.56
CA GLY A 48 2.94 -4.22 3.85
C GLY A 48 3.08 -4.36 2.34
N VAL A 49 2.27 -3.60 1.59
CA VAL A 49 2.28 -3.59 0.12
C VAL A 49 2.52 -2.18 -0.43
N MET A 50 3.21 -2.10 -1.56
CA MET A 50 3.33 -0.85 -2.31
C MET A 50 2.20 -0.73 -3.32
N VAL A 51 1.56 0.43 -3.40
CA VAL A 51 0.45 0.69 -4.33
C VAL A 51 0.87 1.74 -5.35
N ILE A 52 0.68 1.44 -6.64
CA ILE A 52 1.06 2.33 -7.75
C ILE A 52 -0.16 2.75 -8.56
N ARG A 53 -0.22 4.06 -8.87
CA ARG A 53 -1.22 4.64 -9.79
C ARG A 53 -0.76 4.45 -11.23
N GLY A 54 -1.17 3.34 -11.86
CA GLY A 54 -1.04 3.14 -13.30
C GLY A 54 0.35 2.71 -13.79
N PHE A 55 0.63 2.99 -15.06
CA PHE A 55 1.77 2.46 -15.81
C PHE A 55 2.83 3.54 -16.08
N LYS A 56 4.11 3.16 -16.00
CA LYS A 56 5.24 3.96 -16.47
C LYS A 56 5.15 4.16 -17.98
N ASP A 57 5.15 5.41 -18.43
CA ASP A 57 5.13 5.83 -19.84
C ASP A 57 3.95 5.28 -20.66
N ASP A 58 2.78 5.08 -20.04
CA ASP A 58 1.61 4.39 -20.64
C ASP A 58 1.93 2.97 -21.18
N SER A 59 3.09 2.42 -20.79
CA SER A 59 3.58 1.14 -21.24
C SER A 59 3.53 0.12 -20.12
N LEU A 60 2.56 -0.80 -20.23
CA LEU A 60 2.48 -1.97 -19.38
C LEU A 60 3.82 -2.74 -19.37
N LYS A 61 4.54 -2.79 -20.50
CA LYS A 61 5.81 -3.51 -20.60
C LYS A 61 6.94 -2.82 -19.82
N ALA A 62 7.01 -1.49 -19.88
CA ALA A 62 8.00 -0.72 -19.10
C ALA A 62 7.67 -0.80 -17.60
N THR A 63 6.39 -0.81 -17.26
CA THR A 63 5.90 -0.99 -15.90
C THR A 63 6.21 -2.36 -15.35
N VAL A 64 5.89 -3.42 -16.09
CA VAL A 64 6.17 -4.80 -15.67
C VAL A 64 7.67 -4.99 -15.48
N LYS A 65 8.51 -4.45 -16.37
CA LYS A 65 9.97 -4.56 -16.21
C LYS A 65 10.47 -3.81 -14.95
N ALA A 66 10.03 -2.58 -14.74
CA ALA A 66 10.39 -1.82 -13.53
C ALA A 66 9.82 -2.48 -12.27
N ALA A 67 8.62 -3.05 -12.35
CA ALA A 67 7.98 -3.78 -11.28
C ALA A 67 8.70 -5.10 -10.99
N GLU A 68 9.17 -5.84 -12.00
CA GLU A 68 9.99 -7.05 -11.85
C GLU A 68 11.34 -6.73 -11.20
N GLU A 69 11.99 -5.64 -11.63
CA GLU A 69 13.24 -5.15 -11.03
C GLU A 69 13.08 -4.74 -9.56
N LEU A 70 11.91 -4.19 -9.21
CA LEU A 70 11.56 -3.81 -7.83
C LEU A 70 11.01 -4.99 -7.01
N ALA A 71 10.26 -5.91 -7.60
CA ALA A 71 9.74 -7.12 -6.96
C ALA A 71 10.87 -8.11 -6.66
N ALA A 72 11.95 -8.10 -7.47
CA ALA A 72 13.21 -8.76 -7.13
C ALA A 72 13.83 -8.22 -5.82
N LEU A 73 13.41 -7.03 -5.36
CA LEU A 73 13.78 -6.45 -4.06
C LEU A 73 12.79 -6.80 -2.93
N GLN A 74 11.97 -7.83 -3.12
CA GLN A 74 11.10 -8.47 -2.11
C GLN A 74 9.87 -7.66 -1.66
N GLY A 75 9.57 -6.52 -2.29
CA GLY A 75 8.35 -5.75 -1.99
C GLY A 75 7.17 -6.18 -2.84
N ASP A 76 6.07 -6.59 -2.20
CA ASP A 76 4.80 -6.83 -2.88
C ASP A 76 4.28 -5.51 -3.46
N MET A 77 4.04 -5.50 -4.77
CA MET A 77 3.63 -4.32 -5.52
C MET A 77 2.27 -4.55 -6.18
N LEU A 78 1.34 -3.63 -5.91
CA LEU A 78 -0.02 -3.67 -6.39
C LEU A 78 -0.28 -2.47 -7.31
N ILE A 79 -0.81 -2.74 -8.50
CA ILE A 79 -1.29 -1.69 -9.41
C ILE A 79 -2.80 -1.57 -9.20
N HIS A 80 -3.21 -0.63 -8.36
CA HIS A 80 -4.62 -0.45 -7.99
C HIS A 80 -4.99 1.04 -7.93
N PRO A 81 -5.36 1.67 -9.08
CA PRO A 81 -5.64 3.09 -9.13
C PRO A 81 -6.84 3.50 -8.25
N GLU A 82 -7.85 2.64 -8.13
CA GLU A 82 -9.05 2.91 -7.32
C GLU A 82 -8.73 3.10 -5.82
N LEU A 83 -7.61 2.56 -5.31
CA LEU A 83 -7.20 2.78 -3.92
C LEU A 83 -6.73 4.22 -3.68
N PHE A 84 -6.20 4.90 -4.70
CA PHE A 84 -5.85 6.32 -4.60
C PHE A 84 -7.10 7.15 -4.41
N ASP A 85 -8.15 6.85 -5.18
CA ASP A 85 -9.42 7.56 -5.08
C ASP A 85 -10.13 7.24 -3.76
N HIS A 86 -10.11 5.97 -3.33
CA HIS A 86 -10.68 5.51 -2.05
C HIS A 86 -10.09 6.21 -0.83
N TYR A 87 -8.77 6.41 -0.80
CA TYR A 87 -8.09 7.12 0.29
C TYR A 87 -7.83 8.61 0.00
N GLY A 88 -8.35 9.15 -1.11
CA GLY A 88 -8.19 10.57 -1.47
C GLY A 88 -6.73 11.00 -1.68
N ILE A 89 -5.88 10.12 -2.19
CA ILE A 89 -4.44 10.33 -2.36
C ILE A 89 -4.17 11.02 -3.70
N THR A 90 -3.80 12.30 -3.61
CA THR A 90 -3.49 13.16 -4.76
C THR A 90 -2.00 13.40 -4.95
N GLU A 91 -1.19 13.15 -3.92
CA GLU A 91 0.26 13.33 -3.90
C GLU A 91 0.92 12.08 -3.33
N VAL A 92 2.18 11.82 -3.71
CA VAL A 92 2.96 10.65 -3.26
C VAL A 92 4.37 11.08 -2.85
N PRO A 93 5.03 10.36 -1.93
CA PRO A 93 4.58 9.12 -1.28
C PRO A 93 3.62 9.36 -0.11
N VAL A 94 2.76 8.37 0.14
CA VAL A 94 1.85 8.35 1.30
C VAL A 94 1.82 6.96 1.91
N THR A 95 2.06 6.88 3.22
CA THR A 95 1.89 5.64 3.99
C THR A 95 0.52 5.64 4.63
N VAL A 96 -0.25 4.59 4.42
CA VAL A 96 -1.61 4.41 4.94
C VAL A 96 -1.66 3.16 5.81
N ILE A 97 -2.28 3.30 6.97
CA ILE A 97 -2.77 2.19 7.80
C ILE A 97 -4.28 2.19 7.72
N ALA A 98 -4.84 1.04 7.38
CA ALA A 98 -6.27 0.83 7.28
C ALA A 98 -6.64 -0.53 7.90
N ARG A 99 -7.91 -0.67 8.28
CA ARG A 99 -8.45 -1.97 8.68
C ARG A 99 -8.57 -2.86 7.45
N ASN A 100 -8.09 -4.09 7.56
CA ASN A 100 -8.24 -5.09 6.50
C ASN A 100 -9.47 -5.97 6.75
N SER A 101 -9.76 -6.91 5.84
CA SER A 101 -10.87 -7.84 5.98
C SER A 101 -10.71 -8.84 7.14
N GLU A 102 -9.49 -9.09 7.61
CA GLU A 102 -9.19 -10.06 8.68
C GLU A 102 -9.46 -9.47 10.08
N ASP A 103 -9.26 -8.16 10.26
CA ASP A 103 -9.56 -7.42 11.50
C ASP A 103 -11.07 -7.21 11.74
N GLY A 104 -11.89 -7.61 10.77
CA GLY A 104 -13.33 -7.42 10.75
C GLY A 104 -13.71 -6.00 10.32
N LEU A 105 -14.66 -5.92 9.39
CA LEU A 105 -15.23 -4.66 8.90
C LEU A 105 -16.32 -4.10 9.83
N ASP A 106 -16.48 -4.67 11.02
CA ASP A 106 -17.51 -4.26 11.98
C ASP A 106 -17.23 -2.85 12.53
N GLY A 107 -18.25 -2.00 12.46
CA GLY A 107 -18.16 -0.61 12.93
C GLY A 107 -17.24 0.25 12.08
N CYS A 108 -17.15 -0.02 10.77
CA CYS A 108 -16.46 0.80 9.80
C CYS A 108 -17.40 1.15 8.64
N ALA A 109 -17.25 2.34 8.07
CA ALA A 109 -17.92 2.72 6.84
C ALA A 109 -17.21 2.03 5.66
N VAL A 110 -17.88 1.04 5.07
CA VAL A 110 -17.35 0.24 3.96
C VAL A 110 -17.66 0.92 2.62
N ASN A 111 -16.65 1.05 1.77
CA ASN A 111 -16.85 1.39 0.36
C ASN A 111 -17.50 0.19 -0.35
N SER A 112 -18.72 0.39 -0.87
CA SER A 112 -19.49 -0.69 -1.51
C SER A 112 -18.86 -1.23 -2.80
N GLU A 113 -18.03 -0.45 -3.47
CA GLU A 113 -17.33 -0.88 -4.68
C GLU A 113 -16.12 -1.74 -4.31
N LEU A 114 -15.31 -1.31 -3.36
CA LEU A 114 -14.06 -2.00 -2.99
C LEU A 114 -14.21 -3.04 -1.88
N GLY A 115 -15.29 -3.01 -1.09
CA GLY A 115 -15.48 -3.88 0.06
C GLY A 115 -14.52 -3.60 1.22
N MET A 116 -13.93 -2.40 1.27
CA MET A 116 -12.92 -2.01 2.25
C MET A 116 -13.40 -0.88 3.17
N CYS A 117 -12.90 -0.85 4.41
CA CYS A 117 -13.14 0.28 5.31
C CYS A 117 -12.58 1.58 4.73
N THR A 118 -13.29 2.68 4.96
CA THR A 118 -12.87 4.04 4.57
C THR A 118 -12.06 4.70 5.67
N GLU A 119 -12.17 4.24 6.92
CA GLU A 119 -11.36 4.72 8.04
C GLU A 119 -9.92 4.27 7.88
N HIS A 120 -9.03 5.25 7.90
CA HIS A 120 -7.61 5.07 7.73
C HIS A 120 -6.87 6.21 8.41
N VAL A 121 -5.60 6.00 8.66
CA VAL A 121 -4.66 7.07 9.02
C VAL A 121 -3.53 7.08 8.03
N ALA A 122 -3.09 8.28 7.64
CA ALA A 122 -2.11 8.45 6.58
C ALA A 122 -1.03 9.45 6.95
N VAL A 123 0.21 9.15 6.57
CA VAL A 123 1.33 10.08 6.63
C VAL A 123 1.78 10.40 5.22
N LYS A 124 1.82 11.70 4.90
CA LYS A 124 2.30 12.19 3.61
C LYS A 124 3.78 12.55 3.71
N GLY A 125 4.53 12.29 2.64
CA GLY A 125 5.92 12.73 2.47
C GLY A 125 6.95 11.61 2.47
N ASP A 126 8.14 11.90 1.93
CA ASP A 126 9.26 10.96 1.84
C ASP A 126 9.98 10.82 3.19
N VAL A 127 9.30 10.20 4.14
CA VAL A 127 9.82 9.84 5.46
C VAL A 127 10.11 8.34 5.53
N SER A 128 10.92 7.92 6.50
CA SER A 128 11.12 6.49 6.76
C SER A 128 9.81 5.84 7.22
N LEU A 129 9.61 4.57 6.86
CA LEU A 129 8.42 3.84 7.31
C LEU A 129 8.37 3.74 8.84
N HIS A 130 9.52 3.64 9.50
CA HIS A 130 9.63 3.68 10.96
C HIS A 130 9.03 4.98 11.53
N SER A 131 9.50 6.14 11.04
CA SER A 131 9.01 7.45 11.48
C SER A 131 7.55 7.69 11.12
N ALA A 132 7.08 7.19 9.97
CA ALA A 132 5.68 7.27 9.59
C ALA A 132 4.81 6.51 10.60
N LEU A 133 5.17 5.28 10.93
CA LEU A 133 4.42 4.46 11.89
C LEU A 133 4.42 5.08 13.30
N GLU A 134 5.55 5.58 13.78
CA GLU A 134 5.61 6.31 15.06
C GLU A 134 4.67 7.52 15.08
N HIS A 135 4.62 8.27 13.98
CA HIS A 135 3.72 9.41 13.86
C HIS A 135 2.25 8.97 13.88
N LEU A 136 1.90 7.92 13.13
CA LEU A 136 0.54 7.37 13.11
C LEU A 136 0.08 6.90 14.48
N ILE A 137 0.93 6.18 15.23
CA ILE A 137 0.62 5.69 16.57
C ILE A 137 0.30 6.85 17.52
N ARG A 138 1.01 7.98 17.38
CA ARG A 138 0.85 9.13 18.27
C ARG A 138 -0.39 9.96 17.95
N GLU A 139 -0.71 10.14 16.67
CA GLU A 139 -1.79 11.04 16.23
C GLU A 139 -3.13 10.31 16.02
N SER A 140 -3.14 8.99 15.91
CA SER A 140 -4.36 8.22 15.67
C SER A 140 -5.26 8.15 16.91
N GLU A 141 -6.49 8.64 16.78
CA GLU A 141 -7.55 8.51 17.79
C GLU A 141 -8.22 7.13 17.77
N ASP A 142 -8.10 6.39 16.66
CA ASP A 142 -8.63 5.03 16.53
C ASP A 142 -7.62 4.02 17.08
N LYS A 143 -7.99 3.39 18.20
CA LYS A 143 -7.17 2.37 18.86
C LYS A 143 -6.84 1.20 17.93
N LYS A 144 -7.76 0.75 17.07
CA LYS A 144 -7.52 -0.37 16.16
C LYS A 144 -6.41 -0.02 15.15
N LEU A 145 -6.45 1.20 14.59
CA LEU A 145 -5.43 1.66 13.65
C LEU A 145 -4.06 1.82 14.33
N SER A 146 -4.05 2.34 15.57
CA SER A 146 -2.82 2.44 16.36
C SER A 146 -2.24 1.06 16.71
N ASP A 147 -3.08 0.07 17.01
CA ASP A 147 -2.65 -1.31 17.30
C ASP A 147 -2.02 -1.96 16.05
N ILE A 148 -2.61 -1.77 14.87
CA ILE A 148 -2.03 -2.22 13.58
C ILE A 148 -0.67 -1.54 13.34
N ALA A 149 -0.58 -0.22 13.49
CA ALA A 149 0.66 0.52 13.30
C ALA A 149 1.77 0.06 14.26
N ASN A 150 1.44 -0.19 15.53
CA ASN A 150 2.37 -0.75 16.52
C ASN A 150 2.87 -2.15 16.12
N ALA A 151 1.97 -3.02 15.64
CA ALA A 151 2.36 -4.36 15.20
C ALA A 151 3.35 -4.28 14.02
N LYS A 152 3.09 -3.42 13.03
CA LYS A 152 4.01 -3.21 11.90
C LYS A 152 5.35 -2.63 12.31
N LEU A 153 5.34 -1.69 13.26
CA LEU A 153 6.55 -1.09 13.80
C LEU A 153 7.44 -2.14 14.49
N ALA A 154 6.85 -3.00 15.32
CA ALA A 154 7.56 -4.09 16.00
C ALA A 154 8.23 -5.07 15.01
N VAL A 155 7.52 -5.42 13.92
CA VAL A 155 8.07 -6.25 12.85
C VAL A 155 9.25 -5.55 12.16
N LEU A 156 9.13 -4.26 11.88
CA LEU A 156 10.19 -3.48 11.23
C LEU A 156 11.44 -3.33 12.12
N GLU A 157 11.27 -3.28 13.44
CA GLU A 157 12.36 -3.25 14.43
C GLU A 157 12.98 -4.64 14.70
N GLY A 158 12.41 -5.71 14.14
CA GLY A 158 12.90 -7.07 14.35
C GLY A 158 12.57 -7.64 15.73
N ARG A 159 11.57 -7.07 16.41
CA ARG A 159 11.04 -7.58 17.68
C ARG A 159 9.93 -8.60 17.36
N LYS A 160 10.32 -9.83 17.01
CA LYS A 160 9.41 -10.98 16.86
C LYS A 160 9.79 -12.08 17.84
#